data_AF-A0A150NJD5-F1
#
_entry.id   AF-A0A150NJD5-F1
#
_cell.length_a   1.000
_cell.length_b   1.000
_cell.length_c   1.000
_cell.angle_alpha   90.00
_cell.angle_beta   90.00
_cell.angle_gamma   90.00
#
_symmetry.space_group_name_H-M   'P 1'
#
loop_
_entity.id
_entity.type
_entity.pdbx_description
1 polymer ?
#
loop_
_entity_poly.entity_id
_entity_poly.type
_entity_poly.pdbx_seq_one_letter_code
_entity_poly.pdbx_strand_id
1 'polypeptide(L)'
;MRELFMGHGKRVATFTSPHIVSINDRISINGQPIADADFIRLANQVKEMEKRLLQTHDQLSFFELLTLIAFLYFREREVDLVY
;
A
#
# COMPACT_ATOMS: atom_id res chain seq x y z
N MET A 1 4.36 -7.23 17.60
CA MET A 1 4.15 -5.77 17.45
C MET A 1 2.77 -5.43 16.89
N ARG A 2 2.40 -5.88 15.68
CA ARG A 2 1.05 -5.66 15.12
C ARG A 2 -0.08 -6.04 16.09
N GLU A 3 -0.06 -7.28 16.61
CA GLU A 3 -1.10 -7.78 17.54
C GLU A 3 -1.19 -6.97 18.84
N LEU A 4 -0.04 -6.49 19.35
CA LEU A 4 0.01 -5.64 20.53
C LEU A 4 -0.74 -4.32 20.27
N PHE A 5 -0.43 -3.64 19.17
CA PHE A 5 -1.10 -2.37 18.83
C PHE A 5 -2.58 -2.56 18.50
N MET A 6 -2.93 -3.64 17.79
CA MET A 6 -4.33 -3.98 17.53
C MET A 6 -5.09 -4.27 18.84
N GLY A 7 -4.44 -4.94 19.81
CA GLY A 7 -4.99 -5.16 21.15
C GLY A 7 -5.26 -3.86 21.92
N HIS A 8 -4.55 -2.78 21.58
CA HIS A 8 -4.80 -1.42 22.08
C HIS A 8 -5.78 -0.61 21.20
N GLY A 9 -6.52 -1.26 20.30
CA GLY A 9 -7.55 -0.62 19.47
C GLY A 9 -7.00 0.25 18.34
N LYS A 10 -5.72 0.12 17.99
CA LYS A 10 -5.10 0.87 16.89
C LYS A 10 -5.36 0.20 15.55
N ARG A 11 -5.56 1.02 14.51
CA ARG A 11 -5.64 0.61 13.10
C ARG A 11 -4.23 0.52 12.55
N VAL A 12 -3.74 -0.70 12.36
CA VAL A 12 -2.34 -0.98 12.01
C VAL A 12 -2.24 -1.39 10.55
N ALA A 13 -1.55 -0.58 9.75
CA ALA A 13 -1.15 -0.95 8.39
C ALA A 13 0.12 -1.80 8.42
N THR A 14 0.26 -2.73 7.47
CA THR A 14 1.52 -3.44 7.22
C THR A 14 1.92 -3.39 5.76
N PHE A 15 3.20 -3.09 5.50
CA PHE A 15 3.79 -3.13 4.16
C PHE A 15 4.99 -4.10 4.12
N THR A 16 4.82 -5.27 3.50
CA THR A 16 5.78 -6.38 3.64
C THR A 16 6.26 -6.97 2.31
N SER A 17 7.39 -7.68 2.37
CA SER A 17 7.99 -8.38 1.22
C SER A 17 8.70 -9.66 1.65
N PRO A 18 8.73 -10.71 0.81
CA PRO A 18 8.00 -10.88 -0.46
C PRO A 18 6.51 -11.18 -0.23
N HIS A 19 5.72 -11.28 -1.31
CA HIS A 19 4.40 -11.93 -1.23
C HIS A 19 4.54 -13.44 -1.40
N ILE A 20 3.63 -14.20 -0.79
CA ILE A 20 3.60 -15.67 -0.90
C ILE A 20 2.54 -16.11 -1.92
N VAL A 21 1.34 -15.52 -1.89
CA VAL A 21 0.22 -15.92 -2.77
C VAL A 21 -0.19 -14.79 -3.70
N SER A 22 -0.49 -13.61 -3.14
CA SER A 22 -0.93 -12.45 -3.91
C SER A 22 -0.11 -11.21 -3.58
N ILE A 23 0.09 -10.34 -4.57
CA ILE A 23 0.71 -9.03 -4.34
C ILE A 23 -0.04 -8.21 -3.28
N ASN A 24 -1.34 -8.42 -3.15
CA ASN A 24 -2.19 -7.75 -2.15
C ASN A 24 -1.78 -8.10 -0.73
N ASP A 25 -1.19 -9.29 -0.49
CA ASP A 25 -0.70 -9.71 0.83
C ASP A 25 0.37 -8.75 1.37
N ARG A 26 1.03 -8.01 0.48
CA ARG A 26 2.06 -7.02 0.84
C ARG A 26 1.47 -5.77 1.46
N ILE A 27 0.18 -5.49 1.28
CA ILE A 27 -0.48 -4.27 1.77
C ILE A 27 -1.70 -4.72 2.58
N SER A 28 -1.63 -4.61 3.90
CA SER A 28 -2.74 -5.03 4.77
C SER A 28 -3.06 -3.99 5.83
N ILE A 29 -4.30 -3.99 6.32
CA ILE A 29 -4.71 -3.23 7.50
C ILE A 29 -5.35 -4.20 8.49
N ASN A 30 -4.89 -4.19 9.74
CA ASN A 30 -5.31 -5.14 10.77
C ASN A 30 -5.18 -6.61 10.33
N GLY A 31 -4.15 -6.90 9.52
CA GLY A 31 -3.91 -8.22 8.95
C GLY A 31 -4.83 -8.63 7.81
N GLN A 32 -5.74 -7.77 7.36
CA GLN A 32 -6.58 -7.99 6.18
C GLN A 32 -5.92 -7.36 4.94
N PRO A 33 -5.63 -8.15 3.89
CA PRO A 33 -5.08 -7.64 2.64
C PRO A 33 -5.98 -6.61 1.97
N ILE A 34 -5.39 -5.70 1.21
CA ILE A 34 -6.11 -4.77 0.34
C ILE A 34 -7.00 -5.55 -0.65
N ALA A 35 -8.23 -5.10 -0.86
CA ALA A 35 -9.13 -5.69 -1.85
C ALA A 35 -8.66 -5.34 -3.27
N ASP A 36 -8.86 -6.25 -4.23
CA ASP A 36 -8.45 -6.05 -5.63
C ASP A 36 -9.00 -4.75 -6.23
N ALA A 37 -10.25 -4.41 -5.94
CA ALA A 37 -10.88 -3.19 -6.43
C ALA A 37 -10.15 -1.93 -5.94
N ASP A 38 -9.74 -1.90 -4.67
CA ASP A 38 -8.98 -0.78 -4.10
C ASP A 38 -7.56 -0.75 -4.69
N PHE A 39 -6.91 -1.90 -4.80
CA PHE A 39 -5.58 -2.00 -5.39
C PHE A 39 -5.57 -1.48 -6.83
N ILE A 40 -6.50 -1.93 -7.68
CA ILE A 40 -6.62 -1.51 -9.07
C ILE A 40 -6.90 0.01 -9.17
N ARG A 41 -7.81 0.53 -8.35
CA ARG A 41 -8.13 1.96 -8.32
C ARG A 41 -6.90 2.80 -8.00
N LEU A 42 -6.16 2.43 -6.96
CA LEU A 42 -4.96 3.14 -6.53
C LEU A 42 -3.79 2.96 -7.51
N ALA A 43 -3.63 1.77 -8.09
CA ALA A 43 -2.63 1.50 -9.12
C ALA A 43 -2.85 2.38 -10.36
N ASN A 44 -4.11 2.54 -10.80
CA ASN A 44 -4.44 3.44 -11.90
C ASN A 44 -4.11 4.90 -11.56
N GLN A 45 -4.38 5.34 -10.34
CA GLN A 45 -4.02 6.68 -9.89
C GLN A 45 -2.49 6.90 -9.91
N VAL A 46 -1.71 5.95 -9.40
CA VAL A 46 -0.25 6.02 -9.43
C VAL A 46 0.28 6.00 -10.87
N LYS A 47 -0.30 5.19 -11.74
CA LYS A 47 0.06 5.13 -13.17
C LYS A 47 -0.18 6.46 -13.88
N GLU A 48 -1.30 7.13 -13.64
CA GLU A 48 -1.55 8.46 -14.23
C GLU A 48 -0.57 9.53 -13.70
N MET A 49 -0.14 9.41 -12.45
CA MET A 49 0.91 10.26 -11.89
C MET A 49 2.26 9.97 -12.54
N GLU A 50 2.65 8.70 -12.68
CA GLU A 50 3.90 8.29 -13.31
C GLU A 50 4.01 8.78 -14.75
N LYS A 51 2.92 8.76 -15.53
CA LYS A 51 2.90 9.33 -16.89
C LYS A 51 3.36 10.80 -16.94
N ARG A 52 3.06 11.59 -15.90
CA ARG A 52 3.52 12.98 -15.79
C ARG A 52 4.98 13.05 -15.36
N LEU A 53 5.37 12.21 -14.42
CA LEU A 53 6.75 12.11 -13.94
C LEU A 53 7.72 11.79 -15.10
N LEU A 54 7.32 10.87 -15.99
CA LEU A 54 8.08 10.43 -17.17
C LEU A 54 8.40 11.54 -18.18
N GLN A 55 7.78 12.71 -18.06
CA GLN A 55 8.12 13.87 -18.90
C GLN A 55 9.45 14.53 -18.48
N THR A 56 9.92 14.25 -17.26
CA THR A 56 11.05 14.93 -16.62
C THR A 56 12.01 14.00 -15.90
N HIS A 57 11.59 12.77 -15.58
CA HIS A 57 12.36 11.78 -14.83
C HIS A 57 12.15 10.37 -15.41
N ASP A 58 12.95 9.41 -14.95
CA ASP A 58 12.81 8.00 -15.33
C ASP A 58 11.59 7.32 -14.70
N GLN A 59 11.25 6.13 -15.22
CA GLN A 59 10.18 5.28 -14.67
C GLN A 59 10.50 4.85 -13.24
N LEU A 60 9.44 4.69 -12.44
CA LEU A 60 9.59 4.19 -11.08
C LEU A 60 9.79 2.67 -11.11
N SER A 61 10.57 2.17 -10.16
CA SER A 61 10.69 0.74 -9.94
C SER A 61 9.36 0.17 -9.44
N PHE A 62 9.20 -1.15 -9.62
CA PHE A 62 8.05 -1.88 -9.08
C PHE A 62 7.87 -1.67 -7.56
N PHE A 63 8.97 -1.61 -6.81
CA PHE A 63 8.91 -1.38 -5.37
C PHE A 63 8.43 0.03 -5.03
N GLU A 64 8.88 1.05 -5.77
CA GLU A 64 8.43 2.44 -5.58
C GLU A 64 6.95 2.60 -5.93
N LEU A 65 6.50 2.05 -7.06
CA LEU A 65 5.09 2.04 -7.45
C LEU A 65 4.21 1.39 -6.38
N LEU A 66 4.61 0.22 -5.88
CA LEU A 66 3.87 -0.49 -4.85
C LEU A 66 3.85 0.27 -3.52
N THR A 67 4.97 0.92 -3.17
CA THR A 67 5.08 1.76 -1.97
C THR A 67 4.13 2.95 -2.04
N LEU A 68 4.01 3.60 -3.20
CA LEU A 68 3.04 4.68 -3.42
C LEU A 68 1.59 4.21 -3.26
N ILE A 69 1.25 3.04 -3.83
CA ILE A 69 -0.08 2.44 -3.68
C ILE A 69 -0.38 2.19 -2.19
N ALA A 70 0.58 1.61 -1.46
CA ALA A 70 0.44 1.34 -0.03
C ALA A 70 0.18 2.62 0.77
N PHE A 71 0.99 3.67 0.56
CA PHE A 71 0.80 4.94 1.27
C PHE A 71 -0.53 5.63 0.96
N LEU A 72 -0.97 5.61 -0.31
CA LEU A 72 -2.28 6.15 -0.67
C LEU A 72 -3.39 5.38 0.05
N TYR A 73 -3.33 4.05 0.08
CA TYR A 73 -4.30 3.21 0.76
C TYR A 73 -4.33 3.49 2.28
N PHE A 74 -3.16 3.54 2.92
CA PHE A 74 -3.05 3.79 4.35
C PHE A 74 -3.58 5.16 4.74
N ARG A 75 -3.34 6.18 3.90
CA ARG A 75 -3.89 7.52 4.08
C ARG A 75 -5.41 7.53 3.94
N GLU A 76 -5.97 6.92 2.90
CA GLU A 76 -7.42 6.82 2.69
C GLU A 76 -8.14 6.10 3.82
N ARG A 77 -7.45 5.13 4.44
CA ARG A 77 -7.98 4.30 5.52
C ARG A 77 -7.68 4.86 6.92
N GLU A 78 -7.07 6.04 7.01
CA GLU A 78 -6.77 6.74 8.27
C GLU A 78 -6.15 5.82 9.33
N VAL A 79 -5.05 5.17 8.97
CA VAL A 79 -4.36 4.24 9.88
C VAL A 79 -3.60 5.00 10.97
N ASP A 80 -3.55 4.44 12.18
CA ASP A 80 -2.82 5.04 13.30
C ASP A 80 -1.30 4.87 13.15
N LEU A 81 -0.87 3.74 12.57
CA LEU A 81 0.54 3.44 12.36
C LEU A 81 0.74 2.49 11.17
N VAL A 82 1.90 2.61 10.54
CA VAL A 82 2.38 1.70 9.50
C VAL A 82 3.58 0.93 10.07
N TYR A 83 3.56 -0.39 9.89
CA TYR A 83 4.60 -1.32 10.36
C TYR A 83 5.16 -2.16 9.21
#